data_AF-A0A1Y6M9Y9-F1
#
_entry.id   AF-A0A1Y6M9Y9-F1
#
_cell.length_a   1.000
_cell.length_b   1.000
_cell.length_c   1.000
_cell.angle_alpha   90.00
_cell.angle_beta   90.00
_cell.angle_gamma   90.00
#
_symmetry.space_group_name_H-M   'P 1'
#
loop_
_entity.id
_entity.type
_entity.pdbx_description
1 polymer ?
#
loop_
_entity_poly.entity_id
_entity_poly.type
_entity_poly.pdbx_seq_one_letter_code
_entity_poly.pdbx_strand_id
1 'polypeptide(L)'
;MLTLAYNRPAVSEQEQYLQQFVVDNAPILALKAIAASHGDITYVQLQNLVNHQLAQWWLLPHDNLLPANHYEACYWSLVQTVSAISDYQLLGDRFIRHKVASLSCYLLNIGPSPNVAAVSRP
;
A
#
# COMPACT_ATOMS: atom_id res chain seq x y z
N MET A 1 18.74 37.69 13.16
CA MET A 1 19.15 36.29 12.95
C MET A 1 18.07 35.41 13.55
N LEU A 2 17.24 34.77 12.71
CA LEU A 2 16.20 33.84 13.16
C LEU A 2 16.73 32.43 12.90
N THR A 3 17.28 31.81 13.95
CA THR A 3 17.65 30.40 13.92
C THR A 3 16.37 29.59 14.09
N LEU A 4 15.73 29.25 12.98
CA LEU A 4 14.68 28.24 12.96
C LEU A 4 15.34 26.92 13.34
N ALA A 5 15.19 26.52 14.60
CA ALA A 5 15.50 25.17 15.07
C ALA A 5 14.53 24.21 14.38
N TYR A 6 14.85 23.87 13.14
CA TYR A 6 14.18 22.85 12.36
C TYR A 6 14.60 21.50 12.96
N ASN A 7 13.90 21.09 14.02
CA ASN A 7 13.94 19.74 14.56
C ASN A 7 13.36 18.80 13.50
N ARG A 8 14.13 18.55 12.45
CA ARG A 8 13.90 17.42 11.57
C ARG A 8 14.21 16.20 12.43
N PRO A 9 13.27 15.25 12.61
CA PRO A 9 13.64 13.94 13.13
C PRO A 9 14.79 13.43 12.26
N ALA A 10 15.78 12.77 12.86
CA ALA A 10 16.87 12.20 12.08
C ALA A 10 16.26 11.35 10.96
N VAL A 11 16.80 11.42 9.74
CA VAL A 11 16.23 10.78 8.53
C VAL A 11 15.80 9.33 8.79
N SER A 12 16.54 8.62 9.65
CA SER A 12 16.24 7.26 10.11
C SER A 12 14.94 7.11 10.92
N GLU A 13 14.58 8.06 11.76
CA GLU A 13 13.33 8.03 12.54
C GLU A 13 12.12 8.23 11.62
N GLN A 14 12.23 9.12 10.63
CA GLN A 14 11.16 9.36 9.66
C GLN A 14 10.88 8.09 8.84
N GLU A 15 11.94 7.43 8.35
CA GLU A 15 11.79 6.18 7.60
C GLU A 15 11.20 5.04 8.45
N GLN A 16 11.51 4.99 9.75
CA GLN A 16 10.89 4.05 10.68
C GLN A 16 9.38 4.29 10.83
N TYR A 17 8.94 5.55 10.97
CA TYR A 17 7.51 5.88 11.01
C TYR A 17 6.78 5.51 9.71
N LEU A 18 7.39 5.77 8.55
CA LEU A 18 6.82 5.38 7.26
C LEU A 18 6.71 3.86 7.12
N GLN A 19 7.75 3.12 7.54
CA GLN A 19 7.72 1.66 7.54
C GLN A 19 6.67 1.11 8.48
N GLN A 20 6.54 1.69 9.67
CA GLN A 20 5.53 1.27 10.64
C GLN A 20 4.12 1.49 10.11
N PHE A 21 3.86 2.65 9.49
CA PHE A 21 2.60 2.90 8.80
C PHE A 21 2.28 1.82 7.76
N VAL A 22 3.26 1.41 6.95
CA VAL A 22 3.08 0.35 5.96
C VAL A 22 2.81 -0.99 6.63
N VAL A 23 3.55 -1.36 7.67
CA VAL A 23 3.37 -2.63 8.39
C VAL A 23 1.99 -2.74 9.05
N ASP A 24 1.48 -1.64 9.61
CA ASP A 24 0.16 -1.61 10.24
C ASP A 24 -0.98 -1.67 9.19
N ASN A 25 -0.80 -1.01 8.04
CA ASN A 25 -1.85 -0.87 7.02
C ASN A 25 -1.86 -1.97 5.95
N ALA A 26 -0.71 -2.55 5.63
CA ALA A 26 -0.57 -3.58 4.62
C ALA A 26 -1.44 -4.82 4.85
N PRO A 27 -1.48 -5.44 6.06
CA PRO A 27 -2.32 -6.62 6.29
C PRO A 27 -3.81 -6.29 6.20
N ILE A 28 -4.21 -5.09 6.65
CA ILE A 28 -5.61 -4.62 6.56
C ILE A 28 -6.03 -4.50 5.10
N LEU A 29 -5.19 -3.86 4.28
CA LEU A 29 -5.45 -3.68 2.86
C LEU A 29 -5.47 -5.02 2.13
N ALA A 30 -4.53 -5.92 2.42
CA ALA A 30 -4.47 -7.26 1.85
C ALA A 30 -5.72 -8.10 2.15
N LEU A 31 -6.19 -8.10 3.40
CA LEU A 31 -7.42 -8.80 3.78
C LEU A 31 -8.64 -8.25 3.04
N LYS A 32 -8.74 -6.92 2.95
CA LYS A 32 -9.84 -6.25 2.27
C LYS A 32 -9.79 -6.50 0.76
N ALA A 33 -8.61 -6.50 0.15
CA ALA A 33 -8.45 -6.80 -1.26
C ALA A 33 -8.84 -8.25 -1.61
N ILE A 34 -8.51 -9.21 -0.73
CA ILE A 34 -8.99 -10.60 -0.83
C ILE A 34 -10.51 -10.66 -0.68
N ALA A 35 -11.07 -10.02 0.35
CA ALA A 35 -12.52 -10.00 0.57
C ALA A 35 -13.27 -9.38 -0.63
N ALA A 36 -12.72 -8.31 -1.23
CA ALA A 36 -13.31 -7.67 -2.41
C ALA A 36 -13.25 -8.59 -3.63
N SER A 37 -12.17 -9.35 -3.78
CA SER A 37 -11.99 -10.33 -4.84
C SER A 37 -12.98 -11.52 -4.75
N HIS A 38 -13.46 -11.82 -3.54
CA HIS A 38 -14.46 -12.86 -3.28
C HIS A 38 -15.91 -12.33 -3.27
N GLY A 39 -16.09 -11.00 -3.35
CA GLY A 39 -17.40 -10.35 -3.29
C GLY A 39 -17.94 -10.13 -1.88
N ASP A 40 -17.14 -10.37 -0.83
CA ASP A 40 -17.54 -10.17 0.58
C ASP A 40 -17.61 -8.68 0.95
N ILE A 41 -16.82 -7.84 0.27
CA ILE A 41 -16.90 -6.38 0.37
C ILE A 41 -17.01 -5.76 -1.02
N THR A 42 -17.63 -4.58 -1.09
CA THR A 42 -17.73 -3.85 -2.37
C THR A 42 -16.41 -3.21 -2.75
N TYR A 43 -16.15 -3.06 -4.05
CA TYR A 43 -14.98 -2.34 -4.54
C TYR A 43 -14.93 -0.90 -4.01
N VAL A 44 -16.08 -0.24 -3.85
CA VAL A 44 -16.19 1.11 -3.28
C VAL A 44 -15.65 1.17 -1.84
N GLN A 45 -15.93 0.15 -1.01
CA GLN A 45 -15.39 0.07 0.34
C GLN A 45 -13.86 -0.10 0.35
N LEU A 46 -13.35 -0.92 -0.57
CA LEU A 46 -11.89 -1.09 -0.75
C LEU A 46 -11.24 0.22 -1.21
N GLN A 47 -11.84 0.91 -2.18
CA GLN A 47 -11.34 2.17 -2.70
C GLN A 47 -11.34 3.27 -1.63
N ASN A 48 -12.40 3.36 -0.83
CA ASN A 48 -12.46 4.29 0.30
C ASN A 48 -11.34 4.05 1.33
N LEU A 49 -11.03 2.78 1.60
CA LEU A 49 -9.93 2.42 2.49
C LEU A 49 -8.57 2.83 1.92
N VAL A 50 -8.33 2.57 0.63
CA VAL A 50 -7.12 3.01 -0.06
C VAL A 50 -6.99 4.54 -0.03
N ASN A 51 -8.07 5.26 -0.33
CA ASN A 51 -8.09 6.73 -0.29
C ASN A 51 -7.79 7.26 1.12
N HIS A 52 -8.32 6.61 2.16
CA HIS A 52 -8.03 6.98 3.55
C HIS A 52 -6.55 6.75 3.89
N GLN A 53 -5.98 5.60 3.50
CA GLN A 53 -4.57 5.31 3.71
C GLN A 53 -3.65 6.27 2.94
N LEU A 54 -4.02 6.64 1.71
CA LEU A 54 -3.31 7.65 0.93
C LEU A 54 -3.39 9.04 1.57
N ALA A 55 -4.54 9.42 2.10
CA ALA A 55 -4.70 10.69 2.82
C ALA A 55 -3.84 10.72 4.09
N GLN A 56 -3.79 9.61 4.84
CA GLN A 56 -2.91 9.48 6.02
C GLN A 56 -1.44 9.52 5.63
N TRP A 57 -1.07 8.89 4.51
CA TRP A 57 0.29 8.93 3.98
C TRP A 57 0.74 10.37 3.65
N TRP A 58 -0.11 11.15 2.98
CA TRP A 58 0.16 12.54 2.63
C TRP A 58 0.33 13.48 3.83
N LEU A 59 -0.13 13.09 5.01
CA LEU A 59 0.10 13.83 6.26
C LEU A 59 1.49 13.53 6.86
N LEU A 60 2.15 12.46 6.42
CA LEU A 60 3.47 12.09 6.90
C LEU A 60 4.55 12.87 6.13
N PRO A 61 5.59 13.39 6.81
CA PRO A 61 6.69 14.04 6.14
C PRO A 61 7.56 13.00 5.41
N HIS A 62 7.34 12.84 4.10
CA HIS A 62 8.12 11.95 3.24
C HIS A 62 8.88 12.74 2.16
N ASP A 63 10.19 12.59 2.09
CA ASP A 63 11.06 13.23 1.06
C ASP A 63 11.56 12.21 0.02
N ASN A 64 11.45 10.91 0.32
CA ASN A 64 11.95 9.82 -0.50
C ASN A 64 10.82 9.20 -1.34
N LEU A 65 10.99 9.23 -2.67
CA LEU A 65 10.06 8.64 -3.65
C LEU A 65 10.23 7.12 -3.83
N LEU A 66 11.31 6.55 -3.29
CA LEU A 66 11.63 5.12 -3.42
C LEU A 66 11.16 4.35 -2.19
N PRO A 67 10.54 3.17 -2.38
CA PRO A 67 10.22 2.27 -1.28
C PRO A 67 11.50 1.80 -0.59
N ALA A 68 11.48 1.73 0.73
CA ALA A 68 12.64 1.31 1.51
C ALA A 68 12.88 -0.20 1.42
N ASN A 69 11.82 -0.99 1.21
CA ASN A 69 11.87 -2.45 1.23
C ASN A 69 10.93 -3.08 0.19
N HIS A 70 11.17 -4.34 -0.16
CA HIS A 70 10.29 -5.12 -1.04
C HIS A 70 8.85 -5.23 -0.50
N TYR A 71 8.70 -5.34 0.83
CA TYR A 71 7.40 -5.35 1.48
C TYR A 71 6.59 -4.07 1.21
N GLU A 72 7.24 -2.92 1.31
CA GLU A 72 6.64 -1.63 1.01
C GLU A 72 6.35 -1.48 -0.49
N ALA A 73 7.24 -1.96 -1.36
CA ALA A 73 6.99 -1.99 -2.80
C ALA A 73 5.75 -2.84 -3.15
N CYS A 74 5.57 -3.99 -2.50
CA CYS A 74 4.37 -4.83 -2.63
C CYS A 74 3.10 -4.10 -2.18
N TYR A 75 3.17 -3.37 -1.05
CA TYR A 75 2.05 -2.58 -0.55
C TYR A 75 1.63 -1.51 -1.55
N TRP A 76 2.58 -0.70 -2.02
CA TRP A 76 2.29 0.36 -3.00
C TRP A 76 1.85 -0.20 -4.35
N SER A 77 2.39 -1.33 -4.78
CA SER A 77 1.93 -2.03 -5.99
C SER A 77 0.48 -2.48 -5.88
N LEU A 78 0.07 -2.95 -4.70
CA LEU A 78 -1.31 -3.32 -4.44
C LEU A 78 -2.22 -2.07 -4.42
N VAL A 79 -1.79 -0.99 -3.76
CA VAL A 79 -2.50 0.31 -3.78
C VAL A 79 -2.69 0.83 -5.20
N GLN A 80 -1.64 0.84 -6.01
CA GLN A 80 -1.71 1.26 -7.43
C GLN A 80 -2.60 0.33 -8.24
N THR A 81 -2.51 -0.99 -8.04
CA THR A 81 -3.36 -1.95 -8.74
C THR A 81 -4.82 -1.72 -8.39
N VAL A 82 -5.15 -1.55 -7.11
CA VAL A 82 -6.53 -1.27 -6.66
C VAL A 82 -7.03 0.08 -7.19
N SER A 83 -6.18 1.10 -7.24
CA SER A 83 -6.54 2.44 -7.73
C SER A 83 -6.70 2.50 -9.25
N ALA A 84 -5.99 1.64 -9.99
CA ALA A 84 -5.99 1.60 -11.45
C ALA A 84 -7.09 0.71 -12.06
N ILE A 85 -7.67 -0.19 -11.28
CA ILE A 85 -8.72 -1.11 -11.73
C ILE A 85 -10.12 -0.54 -11.46
N SER A 86 -11.10 -1.03 -12.18
CA SER A 86 -12.53 -0.80 -11.88
C SER A 86 -13.18 -2.05 -11.26
N ASP A 87 -14.32 -1.89 -10.59
CA ASP A 87 -15.07 -2.99 -9.93
C ASP A 87 -15.24 -4.23 -10.83
N TYR A 88 -15.69 -4.02 -12.07
CA TYR A 88 -15.90 -5.09 -13.06
C TYR A 88 -14.61 -5.83 -13.46
N GLN A 89 -13.45 -5.18 -13.36
CA GLN A 89 -12.16 -5.81 -13.66
C GLN A 89 -11.69 -6.68 -12.49
N LEU A 90 -11.98 -6.28 -11.24
CA LEU A 90 -11.62 -7.09 -10.08
C LEU A 90 -12.40 -8.40 -10.04
N LEU A 91 -13.69 -8.36 -10.41
CA LEU A 91 -14.56 -9.53 -10.43
C LEU A 91 -14.43 -10.37 -11.72
N GLY A 92 -14.25 -9.71 -12.86
CA GLY A 92 -14.24 -10.34 -14.17
C GLY A 92 -12.88 -10.83 -14.66
N ASP A 93 -11.78 -10.18 -14.25
CA ASP A 93 -10.45 -10.49 -14.76
C ASP A 93 -9.68 -11.40 -13.80
N ARG A 94 -9.51 -12.67 -14.22
CA ARG A 94 -8.79 -13.68 -13.45
C ARG A 94 -7.32 -13.32 -13.23
N PHE A 95 -6.69 -12.59 -14.15
CA PHE A 95 -5.30 -12.17 -14.03
C PHE A 95 -5.16 -11.09 -12.96
N ILE A 96 -6.03 -10.07 -12.97
CA ILE A 96 -6.06 -9.04 -11.93
C ILE A 96 -6.34 -9.67 -10.57
N ARG A 97 -7.35 -10.54 -10.48
CA ARG A 97 -7.69 -11.24 -9.24
C ARG A 97 -6.53 -12.07 -8.70
N HIS A 98 -5.83 -12.79 -9.58
CA HIS A 98 -4.65 -13.57 -9.18
C HIS A 98 -3.51 -12.66 -8.71
N LYS A 99 -3.23 -11.55 -9.42
CA LYS A 99 -2.21 -10.58 -9.04
C LYS A 99 -2.50 -9.96 -7.67
N VAL A 100 -3.73 -9.52 -7.44
CA VAL A 100 -4.19 -8.95 -6.17
C VAL A 100 -4.08 -10.00 -5.04
N ALA A 101 -4.49 -11.24 -5.30
CA ALA A 101 -4.36 -12.33 -4.34
C ALA A 101 -2.90 -12.64 -3.99
N SER A 102 -2.00 -12.73 -4.98
CA SER A 102 -0.58 -12.99 -4.76
C SER A 102 0.10 -11.89 -3.95
N LEU A 103 -0.18 -10.61 -4.25
CA LEU A 103 0.31 -9.47 -3.48
C LEU A 103 -0.23 -9.52 -2.04
N SER A 104 -1.53 -9.78 -1.87
CA SER A 104 -2.18 -9.86 -0.56
C SER A 104 -1.61 -11.00 0.29
N CYS A 105 -1.43 -12.19 -0.28
CA CYS A 105 -0.85 -13.34 0.41
C CYS A 105 0.57 -13.07 0.88
N TYR A 106 1.37 -12.33 0.10
CA TYR A 106 2.70 -11.92 0.53
C TYR A 106 2.67 -10.90 1.67
N LEU A 107 1.81 -9.88 1.59
CA LEU A 107 1.65 -8.89 2.67
C LEU A 107 1.18 -9.53 3.99
N LEU A 108 0.44 -10.63 3.90
CA LEU A 108 0.01 -11.44 5.05
C LEU A 108 1.04 -12.48 5.52
N ASN A 109 2.21 -12.58 4.88
CA ASN A 109 3.24 -13.60 5.12
C ASN A 109 2.75 -15.06 4.91
N ILE A 110 1.76 -15.27 4.03
CA ILE A 110 1.16 -16.59 3.73
C ILE A 110 1.67 -17.15 2.38
N GLY A 111 2.20 -16.28 1.50
CA GLY A 111 2.58 -16.64 0.14
C GLY A 111 4.01 -16.26 -0.25
N PRO A 112 4.48 -16.77 -1.40
CA PRO A 112 5.79 -16.41 -1.95
C PRO A 112 5.85 -14.92 -2.32
N SER A 113 7.07 -14.34 -2.31
CA SER A 113 7.29 -12.97 -2.75
C SER A 113 6.96 -12.81 -4.24
N PRO A 114 5.93 -12.02 -4.60
CA PRO A 114 5.65 -11.75 -6.00
C PRO A 114 6.78 -10.91 -6.59
N ASN A 115 7.03 -11.09 -7.88
CA ASN A 115 7.91 -10.19 -8.62
C ASN A 115 7.14 -8.88 -8.85
N VAL A 116 7.52 -7.85 -8.11
CA VAL A 116 6.88 -6.53 -8.16
C VAL A 116 7.74 -5.61 -9.02
N ALA A 117 7.12 -5.02 -10.04
CA ALA A 117 7.78 -4.00 -10.86
C ALA A 117 8.19 -2.80 -10.00
N ALA A 118 9.19 -2.03 -10.44
CA ALA A 118 9.61 -0.83 -9.74
C ALA A 118 8.42 0.11 -9.53
N VAL A 119 8.06 0.33 -8.26
CA VAL A 119 6.95 1.18 -7.83
C VAL A 119 7.53 2.33 -7.02
N SER A 120 7.07 3.55 -7.31
CA SER A 120 7.36 4.73 -6.53
C SER A 120 6.30 4.95 -5.45
N ARG A 121 6.72 5.55 -4.33
CA ARG A 121 5.80 6.09 -3.32
C ARG A 121 4.92 7.19 -3.98
N PRO A 122 3.62 7.24 -3.64
CA PRO A 122 2.73 8.31 -4.10
C PRO A 122 3.03 9.65 -3.44
#